data_AF-A0A954R1Q3-F1
#
_entry.id   AF-A0A954R1Q3-F1
#
_cell.length_a   1.000
_cell.length_b   1.000
_cell.length_c   1.000
_cell.angle_alpha   90.00
_cell.angle_beta   90.00
_cell.angle_gamma   90.00
#
_symmetry.space_group_name_H-M   'P 1'
#
loop_
_entity.id
_entity.type
_entity.pdbx_description
1 polymer ?
#
loop_
_entity_poly.entity_id
_entity_poly.type
_entity_poly.pdbx_seq_one_letter_code
_entity_poly.pdbx_strand_id
1 'polypeptide(L)'
;MISDRGTFSVAHLLRLKKAKSFAICSVPWGDVKELFRQQQSDLKWSEASYLSIEQNRRRDRNSLKPREHYELAEVPHEMTEDATGESIACRVIFVFSTADQKVVDKQRKKKIVHIQKELAQLQRSVAAGRYNTKIAAIDKRVTRAFGDGRMERFFTYDVVELTASQLAQQPKPQRGCKQPTHQFDWIFDEAKLKDAQAEDGYSAIVTTVPTRKKNCDELFSMFREQNLVEHANSQLKGPLAVRPIFLHSPHRVEALVFLLMIGLMVYFSIQRTYRANTEEEAPIKEHRMTGAKILTSFSNYTLIVERQKIGRVITPARLSGRQRAILNRLQFPSPAQTLSRRLNPVPEP
;
A
#
# COMPACT_ATOMS: atom_id res chain seq x y z
N MET A 1 3.18 -2.75 -21.63
CA MET A 1 2.48 -1.91 -20.66
C MET A 1 2.29 -2.72 -19.40
N ILE A 2 2.67 -2.16 -18.25
CA ILE A 2 2.36 -2.75 -16.94
C ILE A 2 1.27 -1.88 -16.33
N SER A 3 0.21 -2.46 -15.79
CA SER A 3 -0.93 -1.71 -15.27
C SER A 3 -1.52 -2.33 -14.00
N ASP A 4 -2.19 -1.49 -13.23
CA ASP A 4 -2.84 -1.86 -11.99
C ASP A 4 -4.17 -2.60 -12.23
N ARG A 5 -4.80 -3.03 -11.13
CA ARG A 5 -6.09 -3.71 -11.18
C ARG A 5 -7.23 -2.82 -11.69
N GLY A 6 -7.15 -1.51 -11.47
CA GLY A 6 -8.21 -0.57 -11.84
C GLY A 6 -8.31 -0.32 -13.35
N THR A 7 -7.23 -0.61 -14.09
CA THR A 7 -7.15 -0.43 -15.55
C THR A 7 -7.40 -1.70 -16.35
N PHE A 8 -7.59 -2.83 -15.67
CA PHE A 8 -7.83 -4.11 -16.32
C PHE A 8 -9.22 -4.20 -16.96
N SER A 9 -9.25 -4.57 -18.23
CA SER A 9 -10.44 -5.03 -18.97
C SER A 9 -9.97 -5.82 -20.20
N VAL A 10 -10.79 -6.75 -20.69
CA VAL A 10 -10.45 -7.52 -21.91
C VAL A 10 -10.34 -6.58 -23.11
N ALA A 11 -11.20 -5.57 -23.21
CA ALA A 11 -11.14 -4.49 -24.19
C ALA A 11 -9.81 -3.72 -24.15
N HIS A 12 -9.26 -3.49 -22.95
CA HIS A 12 -7.95 -2.86 -22.82
C HIS A 12 -6.83 -3.74 -23.37
N LEU A 13 -6.86 -5.05 -23.07
CA LEU A 13 -5.88 -6.01 -23.61
C LEU A 13 -5.98 -6.11 -25.14
N LEU A 14 -7.19 -6.16 -25.70
CA LEU A 14 -7.45 -6.15 -27.14
C LEU A 14 -6.92 -4.86 -27.80
N ARG A 15 -7.13 -3.70 -27.17
CA ARG A 15 -6.58 -2.42 -27.66
C ARG A 15 -5.05 -2.44 -27.71
N LEU A 16 -4.40 -2.97 -26.69
CA LEU A 16 -2.95 -3.11 -26.66
C LEU A 16 -2.43 -4.07 -27.73
N LYS A 17 -3.14 -5.19 -27.94
CA LYS A 17 -2.85 -6.13 -29.04
C LYS A 17 -2.94 -5.44 -30.40
N LYS A 18 -4.00 -4.65 -30.65
CA LYS A 18 -4.19 -3.84 -31.87
C LYS A 18 -3.04 -2.83 -32.06
N ALA A 19 -2.54 -2.24 -30.97
CA ALA A 19 -1.36 -1.37 -30.95
C ALA A 19 0.00 -2.11 -30.93
N LYS A 20 0.03 -3.42 -31.21
CA LYS A 20 1.24 -4.27 -31.21
C LYS A 20 2.06 -4.20 -29.92
N SER A 21 1.38 -3.98 -28.79
CA SER A 21 1.99 -3.82 -27.47
C SER A 21 1.57 -4.96 -26.54
N PHE A 22 2.52 -5.47 -25.76
CA PHE A 22 2.23 -6.48 -24.74
C PHE A 22 1.72 -5.86 -23.44
N ALA A 23 0.93 -6.63 -22.70
CA ALA A 23 0.32 -6.24 -21.44
C ALA A 23 0.79 -7.14 -20.29
N ILE A 24 0.94 -6.56 -19.10
CA ILE A 24 1.10 -7.23 -17.81
C ILE A 24 0.21 -6.47 -16.83
N CYS A 25 -0.89 -7.06 -16.39
CA CYS A 25 -1.92 -6.36 -15.64
C CYS A 25 -2.33 -7.17 -14.41
N SER A 26 -2.54 -6.52 -13.27
CA SER A 26 -3.22 -7.19 -12.16
C SER A 26 -4.69 -7.40 -12.54
N VAL A 27 -5.20 -8.61 -12.34
CA VAL A 27 -6.60 -8.95 -12.62
C VAL A 27 -7.40 -9.02 -11.31
N PRO A 28 -8.65 -8.54 -11.28
CA PRO A 28 -9.54 -8.80 -10.15
C PRO A 28 -9.67 -10.30 -9.85
N TRP A 29 -9.47 -10.69 -8.59
CA TRP A 29 -9.58 -12.10 -8.19
C TRP A 29 -10.90 -12.74 -8.62
N GLY A 30 -12.02 -11.99 -8.55
CA GLY A 30 -13.34 -12.49 -8.94
C GLY A 30 -13.41 -12.99 -10.39
N ASP A 31 -12.65 -12.40 -11.31
CA ASP A 31 -12.70 -12.71 -12.74
C ASP A 31 -11.95 -14.02 -13.07
N VAL A 32 -11.00 -14.42 -12.21
CA VAL A 32 -10.15 -15.61 -12.41
C VAL A 32 -10.31 -16.66 -11.31
N LYS A 33 -11.19 -16.40 -10.33
CA LYS A 33 -11.42 -17.28 -9.18
C LYS A 33 -11.95 -18.65 -9.62
N GLU A 34 -12.85 -18.68 -10.59
CA GLU A 34 -13.40 -19.93 -11.10
C GLU A 34 -12.34 -20.74 -11.85
N LEU A 35 -11.54 -20.06 -12.70
CA LEU A 35 -10.39 -20.67 -13.38
C LEU A 35 -9.39 -21.25 -12.35
N PHE A 36 -9.11 -20.52 -11.28
CA PHE A 36 -8.23 -20.98 -10.20
C PHE A 36 -8.76 -22.26 -9.55
N ARG A 37 -10.05 -22.29 -9.19
CA ARG A 37 -10.68 -23.46 -8.55
C ARG A 37 -10.67 -24.69 -9.46
N GLN A 38 -10.96 -24.51 -10.75
CA GLN A 38 -10.97 -25.59 -11.72
C GLN A 38 -9.60 -26.21 -11.95
N GLN A 39 -8.53 -25.40 -11.94
CA GLN A 39 -7.17 -25.87 -12.20
C GLN A 39 -6.35 -26.12 -10.94
N GLN A 40 -6.92 -25.92 -9.75
CA GLN A 40 -6.16 -25.89 -8.50
C GLN A 40 -5.31 -27.16 -8.26
N SER A 41 -5.81 -28.34 -8.64
CA SER A 41 -5.08 -29.61 -8.53
C SER A 41 -3.89 -29.72 -9.48
N ASP A 42 -3.95 -29.04 -10.62
CA ASP A 42 -3.02 -29.18 -11.74
C ASP A 42 -1.98 -28.06 -11.78
N LEU A 43 -2.18 -27.00 -10.97
CA LEU A 43 -1.26 -25.88 -10.85
C LEU A 43 0.10 -26.34 -10.30
N LYS A 44 1.14 -26.16 -11.10
CA LYS A 44 2.53 -26.36 -10.68
C LYS A 44 3.08 -25.07 -10.10
N TRP A 45 3.23 -25.05 -8.78
CA TRP A 45 3.79 -23.91 -8.05
C TRP A 45 5.32 -23.94 -8.06
N SER A 46 5.91 -22.78 -8.29
CA SER A 46 7.34 -22.55 -8.14
C SER A 46 7.59 -21.28 -7.31
N GLU A 47 8.55 -21.32 -6.39
CA GLU A 47 8.94 -20.13 -5.64
C GLU A 47 9.53 -19.07 -6.59
N ALA A 48 9.07 -17.82 -6.45
CA ALA A 48 9.58 -16.70 -7.24
C ALA A 48 10.96 -16.27 -6.75
N SER A 49 11.84 -15.89 -7.68
CA SER A 49 13.15 -15.32 -7.36
C SER A 49 13.05 -13.88 -6.82
N TYR A 50 11.94 -13.20 -7.09
CA TYR A 50 11.74 -11.81 -6.70
C TYR A 50 11.77 -11.63 -5.18
N LEU A 51 12.65 -10.74 -4.72
CA LEU A 51 12.71 -10.29 -3.34
C LEU A 51 12.64 -8.77 -3.28
N SER A 52 11.73 -8.25 -2.45
CA SER A 52 11.72 -6.82 -2.13
C SER A 52 13.03 -6.42 -1.43
N ILE A 53 13.37 -5.12 -1.48
CA ILE A 53 14.55 -4.56 -0.81
C ILE A 53 14.60 -4.95 0.68
N GLU A 54 13.46 -4.97 1.35
CA GLU A 54 13.37 -5.38 2.76
C GLU A 54 13.60 -6.88 2.94
N GLN A 55 13.10 -7.72 2.03
CA GLN A 55 13.33 -9.16 2.06
C GLN A 55 14.79 -9.54 1.79
N ASN A 56 15.45 -8.87 0.85
CA ASN A 56 16.89 -8.99 0.62
C ASN A 56 17.66 -8.63 1.89
N ARG A 57 17.40 -7.44 2.45
CA ARG A 57 18.04 -6.98 3.69
C ARG A 57 17.90 -7.96 4.86
N ARG A 58 16.74 -8.61 5.02
CA ARG A 58 16.51 -9.61 6.09
C ARG A 58 17.32 -10.90 5.89
N ARG A 59 17.48 -11.34 4.63
CA ARG A 59 18.24 -12.55 4.30
C ARG A 59 19.74 -12.30 4.44
N ASP A 60 20.23 -11.19 3.90
CA ASP A 60 21.65 -10.81 3.98
C ASP A 60 22.12 -10.62 5.43
N ARG A 61 21.22 -10.20 6.32
CA ARG A 61 21.52 -9.91 7.73
C ARG A 61 21.01 -10.98 8.70
N ASN A 62 20.70 -12.18 8.21
CA ASN A 62 20.31 -13.36 8.99
C ASN A 62 19.25 -13.10 10.09
N SER A 63 18.22 -12.33 9.75
CA SER A 63 17.17 -11.92 10.71
C SER A 63 16.32 -13.11 11.20
N LEU A 64 15.94 -13.10 12.48
CA LEU A 64 14.98 -14.07 13.08
C LEU A 64 13.52 -13.90 12.62
N LYS A 65 13.23 -12.91 11.78
CA LYS A 65 11.86 -12.66 11.28
C LYS A 65 11.49 -13.67 10.19
N PRO A 66 10.19 -13.98 10.00
CA PRO A 66 9.73 -14.85 8.92
C PRO A 66 10.25 -14.40 7.56
N ARG A 67 10.79 -15.35 6.80
CA ARG A 67 11.25 -15.17 5.43
C ARG A 67 10.05 -15.32 4.49
N GLU A 68 9.29 -14.24 4.39
CA GLU A 68 8.18 -14.15 3.43
C GLU A 68 8.70 -14.40 2.00
N HIS A 69 7.91 -15.11 1.20
CA HIS A 69 8.21 -15.52 -0.17
C HIS A 69 6.94 -15.48 -1.02
N TYR A 70 7.13 -15.61 -2.33
CA TYR A 70 6.07 -15.69 -3.32
C TYR A 70 6.15 -17.03 -4.03
N GLU A 71 5.00 -17.61 -4.35
CA GLU A 71 4.92 -18.77 -5.23
C GLU A 71 4.08 -18.40 -6.45
N LEU A 72 4.48 -18.89 -7.61
CA LEU A 72 3.87 -18.59 -8.90
C LEU A 72 3.40 -19.88 -9.54
N ALA A 73 2.21 -19.84 -10.14
CA ALA A 73 1.72 -20.88 -11.04
C ALA A 73 1.13 -20.20 -12.28
N GLU A 74 1.35 -20.79 -13.45
CA GLU A 74 0.99 -20.19 -14.73
C GLU A 74 0.02 -21.08 -15.50
N VAL A 75 -1.01 -20.46 -16.07
CA VAL A 75 -2.03 -21.11 -16.87
C VAL A 75 -2.23 -20.37 -18.19
N PRO A 76 -2.20 -21.04 -19.35
CA PRO A 76 -2.68 -20.46 -20.59
C PRO A 76 -4.20 -20.29 -20.53
N HIS A 77 -4.71 -19.14 -20.94
CA HIS A 77 -6.14 -18.83 -20.86
C HIS A 77 -6.58 -17.94 -22.01
N GLU A 78 -7.86 -18.00 -22.36
CA GLU A 78 -8.48 -17.13 -23.36
C GLU A 78 -9.57 -16.31 -22.69
N MET A 79 -9.48 -14.99 -22.81
CA MET A 79 -10.46 -14.06 -22.28
C MET A 79 -11.27 -13.48 -23.42
N THR A 80 -12.58 -13.39 -23.24
CA THR A 80 -13.52 -12.87 -24.24
C THR A 80 -14.19 -11.61 -23.73
N GLU A 81 -14.29 -10.58 -24.58
CA GLU A 81 -14.95 -9.32 -24.25
C GLU A 81 -16.45 -9.42 -24.54
N ASP A 82 -17.29 -9.33 -23.52
CA ASP A 82 -18.75 -9.51 -23.62
C ASP A 82 -19.42 -8.62 -24.67
N ALA A 83 -18.96 -7.37 -24.81
CA ALA A 83 -19.59 -6.39 -25.70
C ALA A 83 -19.32 -6.65 -27.19
N THR A 84 -18.20 -7.28 -27.52
CA THR A 84 -17.76 -7.45 -28.92
C THR A 84 -17.66 -8.90 -29.35
N GLY A 85 -17.62 -9.84 -28.40
CA GLY A 85 -17.29 -11.24 -28.65
C GLY A 85 -15.85 -11.47 -29.09
N GLU A 86 -14.99 -10.45 -29.13
CA GLU A 86 -13.58 -10.62 -29.46
C GLU A 86 -12.84 -11.33 -28.31
N SER A 87 -12.07 -12.37 -28.65
CA SER A 87 -11.27 -13.11 -27.70
C SER A 87 -9.77 -12.80 -27.82
N ILE A 88 -9.06 -12.94 -26.70
CA ILE A 88 -7.62 -12.76 -26.61
C ILE A 88 -6.97 -13.88 -25.80
N ALA A 89 -6.05 -14.59 -26.46
CA ALA A 89 -5.13 -15.51 -25.80
C ALA A 89 -4.18 -14.74 -24.85
N CYS A 90 -4.10 -15.22 -23.63
CA CYS A 90 -3.30 -14.65 -22.56
C CYS A 90 -2.77 -15.76 -21.65
N ARG A 91 -1.97 -15.36 -20.66
CA ARG A 91 -1.49 -16.21 -19.59
C ARG A 91 -1.97 -15.61 -18.28
N VAL A 92 -2.52 -16.43 -17.41
CA VAL A 92 -2.87 -16.06 -16.04
C VAL A 92 -1.77 -16.61 -15.14
N ILE A 93 -1.09 -15.70 -14.46
CA ILE A 93 -0.08 -16.01 -13.45
C ILE A 93 -0.76 -15.85 -12.10
N PHE A 94 -1.02 -16.97 -11.43
CA PHE A 94 -1.45 -17.00 -10.05
C PHE A 94 -0.25 -16.78 -9.14
N VAL A 95 -0.45 -15.95 -8.12
CA VAL A 95 0.58 -15.56 -7.17
C VAL A 95 0.07 -15.86 -5.78
N PHE A 96 0.80 -16.68 -5.03
CA PHE A 96 0.61 -16.86 -3.61
C PHE A 96 1.66 -16.06 -2.83
N SER A 97 1.23 -15.32 -1.81
CA SER A 97 2.07 -14.42 -1.02
C SER A 97 1.85 -14.71 0.46
N THR A 98 2.88 -15.25 1.12
CA THR A 98 2.82 -15.54 2.57
C THR A 98 2.72 -14.27 3.40
N ALA A 99 3.29 -13.15 2.92
CA ALA A 99 3.13 -11.84 3.53
C ALA A 99 1.68 -11.35 3.44
N ASP A 100 1.05 -11.46 2.27
CA ASP A 100 -0.31 -10.97 2.07
C ASP A 100 -1.32 -11.84 2.81
N GLN A 101 -1.14 -13.17 2.82
CA GLN A 101 -1.96 -14.09 3.62
C GLN A 101 -2.02 -13.64 5.09
N LYS A 102 -0.85 -13.38 5.68
CA LYS A 102 -0.74 -12.91 7.07
C LYS A 102 -1.38 -11.54 7.30
N VAL A 103 -1.20 -10.60 6.38
CA VAL A 103 -1.76 -9.25 6.48
C VAL A 103 -3.29 -9.30 6.38
N VAL A 104 -3.82 -10.06 5.42
CA VAL A 104 -5.25 -10.24 5.21
C VAL A 104 -5.89 -10.90 6.42
N ASP A 105 -5.33 -12.00 6.93
CA ASP A 105 -5.83 -12.68 8.13
C ASP A 105 -5.86 -11.74 9.34
N LYS A 106 -4.77 -11.00 9.59
CA LYS A 106 -4.70 -10.03 10.70
C LYS A 106 -5.74 -8.93 10.58
N GLN A 107 -5.89 -8.34 9.39
CA GLN A 107 -6.87 -7.27 9.15
C GLN A 107 -8.30 -7.80 9.29
N ARG A 108 -8.58 -8.99 8.76
CA ARG A 108 -9.88 -9.65 8.85
C ARG A 108 -10.25 -9.92 10.30
N LYS A 109 -9.37 -10.58 11.08
CA LYS A 109 -9.58 -10.83 12.51
C LYS A 109 -9.89 -9.55 13.28
N LYS A 110 -9.14 -8.48 13.04
CA LYS A 110 -9.40 -7.18 13.67
C LYS A 110 -10.78 -6.63 13.34
N LYS A 111 -11.20 -6.72 12.06
CA LYS A 111 -12.54 -6.28 11.62
C LYS A 111 -13.65 -7.14 12.22
N ILE A 112 -13.50 -8.46 12.23
CA ILE A 112 -14.49 -9.40 12.80
C ILE A 112 -14.70 -9.11 14.29
N VAL A 113 -13.61 -8.99 15.07
CA VAL A 113 -13.70 -8.66 16.51
C VAL A 113 -14.41 -7.32 16.74
N HIS A 114 -14.13 -6.33 15.89
CA HIS A 114 -14.81 -5.04 15.97
C HIS A 114 -16.32 -5.15 15.68
N ILE A 115 -16.71 -5.86 14.63
CA ILE A 115 -18.11 -6.08 14.25
C ILE A 115 -18.84 -6.86 15.34
N GLN A 116 -18.27 -7.96 15.84
CA GLN A 116 -18.85 -8.74 16.94
C GLN A 116 -19.10 -7.87 18.18
N LYS A 117 -18.17 -6.97 18.51
CA LYS A 117 -18.36 -6.02 19.63
C LYS A 117 -19.52 -5.06 19.39
N GLU A 118 -19.63 -4.49 18.18
CA GLU A 118 -20.73 -3.60 17.81
C GLU A 118 -22.08 -4.32 17.81
N LEU A 119 -22.16 -5.54 17.25
CA LEU A 119 -23.38 -6.36 17.23
C LEU A 119 -23.79 -6.80 18.63
N ALA A 120 -22.84 -7.20 19.49
CA ALA A 120 -23.12 -7.51 20.89
C ALA A 120 -23.62 -6.28 21.68
N GLN A 121 -23.05 -5.11 21.41
CA GLN A 121 -23.52 -3.85 22.01
C GLN A 121 -24.92 -3.47 21.51
N LEU A 122 -25.21 -3.71 20.23
CA LEU A 122 -26.54 -3.55 19.65
C LEU A 122 -27.55 -4.50 20.29
N GLN A 123 -27.23 -5.79 20.42
CA GLN A 123 -28.06 -6.79 21.09
C GLN A 123 -28.41 -6.38 22.52
N ARG A 124 -27.42 -5.98 23.33
CA ARG A 124 -27.67 -5.46 24.69
C ARG A 124 -28.52 -4.19 24.68
N SER A 125 -28.31 -3.31 23.70
CA SER A 125 -29.09 -2.07 23.56
C SER A 125 -30.55 -2.34 23.22
N VAL A 126 -30.82 -3.35 22.39
CA VAL A 126 -32.17 -3.78 22.00
C VAL A 126 -32.86 -4.47 23.17
N ALA A 127 -32.19 -5.42 23.81
CA ALA A 127 -32.71 -6.11 24.99
C ALA A 127 -32.99 -5.17 26.17
N ALA A 128 -32.18 -4.13 26.36
CA ALA A 128 -32.41 -3.12 27.39
C ALA A 128 -33.49 -2.08 27.03
N GLY A 129 -34.06 -2.12 25.81
CA GLY A 129 -35.09 -1.17 25.37
C GLY A 129 -34.60 0.27 25.25
N ARG A 130 -33.34 0.50 24.85
CA ARG A 130 -32.80 1.85 24.62
C ARG A 130 -33.43 2.51 23.38
N TYR A 131 -32.98 3.71 23.04
CA TYR A 131 -33.42 4.41 21.82
C TYR A 131 -33.01 3.63 20.55
N ASN A 132 -33.74 3.84 19.44
CA ASN A 132 -33.46 3.25 18.12
C ASN A 132 -33.46 1.71 18.10
N THR A 133 -34.54 1.12 18.64
CA THR A 133 -34.74 -0.34 18.78
C THR A 133 -35.88 -0.89 17.92
N LYS A 134 -36.42 -0.10 16.99
CA LYS A 134 -37.32 -0.57 15.93
C LYS A 134 -36.52 -1.20 14.79
N ILE A 135 -37.12 -2.12 14.03
CA ILE A 135 -36.50 -2.85 12.90
C ILE A 135 -35.66 -1.94 12.01
N ALA A 136 -36.25 -0.91 11.38
CA ALA A 136 -35.54 0.00 10.47
C ALA A 136 -34.34 0.75 11.12
N ALA A 137 -34.37 0.96 12.44
CA ALA A 137 -33.27 1.59 13.16
C ALA A 137 -32.16 0.59 13.51
N ILE A 138 -32.53 -0.67 13.80
CA ILE A 138 -31.60 -1.79 13.99
C ILE A 138 -30.85 -2.03 12.67
N ASP A 139 -31.54 -2.13 11.54
CA ASP A 139 -30.93 -2.36 10.22
C ASP A 139 -29.90 -1.30 9.85
N LYS A 140 -30.21 -0.02 10.10
CA LYS A 140 -29.26 1.09 9.90
C LYS A 140 -28.01 0.95 10.77
N ARG A 141 -28.16 0.47 12.01
CA ARG A 141 -27.03 0.26 12.93
C ARG A 141 -26.20 -0.96 12.53
N VAL A 142 -26.84 -2.03 12.10
CA VAL A 142 -26.18 -3.23 11.55
C VAL A 142 -25.38 -2.86 10.30
N THR A 143 -25.98 -2.15 9.35
CA THR A 143 -25.31 -1.66 8.13
C THR A 143 -24.10 -0.79 8.48
N ARG A 144 -24.24 0.11 9.47
CA ARG A 144 -23.13 0.93 9.96
C ARG A 144 -22.01 0.11 10.59
N ALA A 145 -22.34 -0.96 11.31
CA ALA A 145 -21.35 -1.86 11.90
C ALA A 145 -20.56 -2.61 10.82
N PHE A 146 -21.22 -3.04 9.72
CA PHE A 146 -20.56 -3.72 8.60
C PHE A 146 -19.72 -2.79 7.72
N GLY A 147 -20.05 -1.50 7.61
CA GLY A 147 -19.26 -0.51 6.90
C GLY A 147 -19.16 -0.77 5.40
N ASP A 148 -18.05 -1.36 4.94
CA ASP A 148 -17.79 -1.66 3.51
C ASP A 148 -18.47 -2.95 3.01
N GLY A 149 -19.25 -3.63 3.86
CA GLY A 149 -20.02 -4.82 3.52
C GLY A 149 -19.19 -6.09 3.28
N ARG A 150 -17.85 -6.00 3.27
CA ARG A 150 -17.00 -7.16 2.92
C ARG A 150 -17.13 -8.32 3.90
N MET A 151 -17.40 -7.99 5.16
CA MET A 151 -17.51 -8.94 6.26
C MET A 151 -18.93 -9.44 6.48
N GLU A 152 -19.94 -8.83 5.85
CA GLU A 152 -21.36 -9.17 6.02
C GLU A 152 -21.64 -10.65 5.75
N ARG A 153 -20.95 -11.22 4.74
CA ARG A 153 -21.05 -12.65 4.37
C ARG A 153 -20.78 -13.64 5.52
N PHE A 154 -20.08 -13.22 6.58
CA PHE A 154 -19.74 -14.07 7.73
C PHE A 154 -20.75 -13.98 8.88
N PHE A 155 -21.76 -13.13 8.76
CA PHE A 155 -22.75 -12.90 9.80
C PHE A 155 -24.15 -13.10 9.23
N THR A 156 -24.99 -13.75 10.00
CA THR A 156 -26.44 -13.77 9.80
C THR A 156 -27.08 -13.11 11.01
N TYR A 157 -28.15 -12.35 10.81
CA TYR A 157 -28.86 -11.70 11.90
C TYR A 157 -30.36 -11.75 11.65
N ASP A 158 -31.11 -11.82 12.74
CA ASP A 158 -32.56 -11.84 12.74
C ASP A 158 -33.09 -10.79 13.72
N VAL A 159 -34.17 -10.12 13.32
CA VAL A 159 -34.90 -9.17 14.16
C VAL A 159 -36.34 -9.66 14.28
N VAL A 160 -36.76 -10.03 15.49
CA VAL A 160 -38.10 -10.56 15.74
C VAL A 160 -38.83 -9.67 16.74
N GLU A 161 -40.10 -9.37 16.48
CA GLU A 161 -40.96 -8.68 17.45
C GLU A 161 -41.33 -9.65 18.59
N LEU A 162 -41.23 -9.19 19.83
CA LEU A 162 -41.56 -9.99 21.00
C LEU A 162 -43.07 -10.23 21.08
N THR A 163 -43.48 -11.48 21.30
CA THR A 163 -44.89 -11.82 21.53
C THR A 163 -45.40 -11.25 22.86
N ALA A 164 -46.73 -11.09 22.99
CA ALA A 164 -47.35 -10.54 24.20
C ALA A 164 -46.94 -11.29 25.49
N SER A 165 -46.79 -12.61 25.42
CA SER A 165 -46.32 -13.45 26.53
C SER A 165 -44.86 -13.19 26.89
N GLN A 166 -43.98 -12.95 25.90
CA GLN A 166 -42.57 -12.63 26.13
C GLN A 166 -42.40 -11.21 26.67
N LEU A 167 -43.20 -10.26 26.19
CA LEU A 167 -43.25 -8.89 26.71
C LEU A 167 -43.61 -8.83 28.20
N ALA A 168 -44.50 -9.71 28.66
CA ALA A 168 -44.92 -9.82 30.05
C ALA A 168 -43.84 -10.40 30.99
N GLN A 169 -42.90 -11.19 30.44
CA GLN A 169 -41.78 -11.78 31.18
C GLN A 169 -40.53 -10.89 31.22
N GLN A 170 -40.52 -9.78 30.48
CA GLN A 170 -39.38 -8.86 30.46
C GLN A 170 -39.27 -8.09 31.80
N PRO A 171 -38.05 -7.90 32.33
CA PRO A 171 -37.84 -7.11 33.53
C PRO A 171 -38.30 -5.67 33.33
N LYS A 172 -38.71 -5.00 34.42
CA LYS A 172 -39.08 -3.58 34.38
C LYS A 172 -37.94 -2.76 33.77
N PRO A 173 -38.23 -1.84 32.83
CA PRO A 173 -37.20 -1.08 32.14
C PRO A 173 -36.43 -0.21 33.14
N GLN A 174 -35.11 -0.13 32.95
CA GLN A 174 -34.27 0.79 33.73
C GLN A 174 -34.60 2.25 33.42
N ARG A 175 -34.27 3.15 34.35
CA ARG A 175 -34.51 4.60 34.21
C ARG A 175 -33.95 5.11 32.87
N GLY A 176 -34.81 5.71 32.04
CA GLY A 176 -34.45 6.24 30.72
C GLY A 176 -34.56 5.25 29.55
N CYS A 177 -34.97 4.00 29.79
CA CYS A 177 -35.23 2.99 28.77
C CYS A 177 -36.74 2.75 28.60
N LYS A 178 -37.15 2.32 27.40
CA LYS A 178 -38.52 1.86 27.09
C LYS A 178 -38.62 0.36 27.32
N GLN A 179 -39.84 -0.18 27.34
CA GLN A 179 -40.03 -1.63 27.34
C GLN A 179 -39.46 -2.21 26.01
N PRO A 180 -38.61 -3.24 26.07
CA PRO A 180 -38.08 -3.88 24.87
C PRO A 180 -39.22 -4.54 24.10
N THR A 181 -39.31 -4.22 22.81
CA THR A 181 -40.37 -4.71 21.90
C THR A 181 -39.85 -5.69 20.86
N HIS A 182 -38.54 -5.73 20.66
CA HIS A 182 -37.88 -6.53 19.64
C HIS A 182 -36.74 -7.32 20.27
N GLN A 183 -36.42 -8.46 19.68
CA GLN A 183 -35.26 -9.28 19.94
C GLN A 183 -34.33 -9.20 18.72
N PHE A 184 -33.05 -9.00 18.97
CA PHE A 184 -32.01 -8.96 17.94
C PHE A 184 -31.01 -10.06 18.23
N ASP A 185 -30.93 -11.05 17.35
CA ASP A 185 -29.98 -12.14 17.44
C ASP A 185 -29.09 -12.18 16.20
N TRP A 186 -27.87 -12.63 16.39
CA TRP A 186 -26.87 -12.71 15.32
C TRP A 186 -25.99 -13.93 15.53
N ILE A 187 -25.54 -14.51 14.43
CA ILE A 187 -24.69 -15.70 14.39
C ILE A 187 -23.46 -15.36 13.55
N PHE A 188 -22.31 -15.80 14.04
CA PHE A 188 -21.06 -15.74 13.30
C PHE A 188 -20.77 -17.11 12.69
N ASP A 189 -20.61 -17.15 11.37
CA ASP A 189 -20.40 -18.37 10.61
C ASP A 189 -18.89 -18.63 10.43
N GLU A 190 -18.34 -19.48 11.31
CA GLU A 190 -16.93 -19.88 11.27
C GLU A 190 -16.59 -20.71 10.02
N ALA A 191 -17.55 -21.45 9.46
CA ALA A 191 -17.32 -22.27 8.27
C ALA A 191 -17.09 -21.37 7.04
N LYS A 192 -17.90 -20.32 6.87
CA LYS A 192 -17.69 -19.30 5.83
C LYS A 192 -16.37 -18.54 6.01
N LEU A 193 -15.96 -18.29 7.25
CA LEU A 193 -14.64 -17.70 7.52
C LEU A 193 -13.52 -18.63 7.03
N LYS A 194 -13.60 -19.93 7.37
CA LYS A 194 -12.58 -20.92 7.00
C LYS A 194 -12.46 -21.09 5.49
N ASP A 195 -13.58 -21.12 4.78
CA ASP A 195 -13.60 -21.14 3.31
C ASP A 195 -12.91 -19.90 2.73
N ALA A 196 -13.24 -18.70 3.24
CA ALA A 196 -12.60 -17.46 2.80
C ALA A 196 -11.09 -17.40 3.13
N GLN A 197 -10.64 -18.07 4.19
CA GLN A 197 -9.21 -18.15 4.55
C GLN A 197 -8.42 -19.04 3.60
N ALA A 198 -9.05 -20.02 2.94
CA ALA A 198 -8.37 -20.89 1.98
C ALA A 198 -7.85 -20.11 0.77
N GLU A 199 -8.49 -18.98 0.43
CA GLU A 199 -8.10 -18.11 -0.68
C GLU A 199 -7.16 -16.96 -0.25
N ASP A 200 -6.71 -16.94 1.01
CA ASP A 200 -5.85 -15.86 1.51
C ASP A 200 -4.45 -15.90 0.92
N GLY A 201 -3.97 -14.72 0.51
CA GLY A 201 -2.64 -14.57 -0.08
C GLY A 201 -2.59 -14.86 -1.57
N TYR A 202 -3.69 -15.32 -2.17
CA TYR A 202 -3.77 -15.47 -3.62
C TYR A 202 -4.13 -14.16 -4.32
N SER A 203 -3.46 -13.93 -5.42
CA SER A 203 -3.72 -12.87 -6.39
C SER A 203 -3.36 -13.35 -7.78
N ALA A 204 -3.68 -12.57 -8.80
CA ALA A 204 -3.39 -12.96 -10.17
C ALA A 204 -2.95 -11.78 -11.04
N ILE A 205 -2.15 -12.12 -12.04
CA ILE A 205 -1.65 -11.23 -13.09
C ILE A 205 -2.01 -11.84 -14.43
N VAL A 206 -2.53 -11.04 -15.35
CA VAL A 206 -2.77 -11.43 -16.74
C VAL A 206 -1.67 -10.84 -17.61
N THR A 207 -1.15 -11.63 -18.54
CA THR A 207 -0.16 -11.16 -19.51
C THR A 207 -0.43 -11.67 -20.92
N THR A 208 -0.18 -10.82 -21.91
CA THR A 208 -0.19 -11.18 -23.34
C THR A 208 1.22 -11.45 -23.86
N VAL A 209 2.24 -11.41 -23.00
CA VAL A 209 3.64 -11.70 -23.38
C VAL A 209 3.78 -13.21 -23.62
N PRO A 210 4.22 -13.65 -24.81
CA PRO A 210 4.43 -15.07 -25.08
C PRO A 210 5.51 -15.67 -24.18
N THR A 211 5.34 -16.94 -23.78
CA THR A 211 6.30 -17.69 -22.93
C THR A 211 7.70 -17.75 -23.55
N ARG A 212 7.79 -17.81 -24.88
CA ARG A 212 9.07 -17.75 -25.62
C ARG A 212 9.86 -16.46 -25.41
N LYS A 213 9.18 -15.35 -25.06
CA LYS A 213 9.81 -14.05 -24.87
C LYS A 213 10.24 -13.83 -23.43
N LYS A 214 9.38 -14.19 -22.47
CA LYS A 214 9.65 -14.07 -21.02
C LYS A 214 8.91 -15.15 -20.23
N ASN A 215 9.62 -15.74 -19.27
CA ASN A 215 9.08 -16.71 -18.33
C ASN A 215 8.22 -16.02 -17.23
N CYS A 216 7.52 -16.82 -16.43
CA CYS A 216 6.64 -16.35 -15.37
C CYS A 216 7.37 -15.51 -14.30
N ASP A 217 8.55 -15.96 -13.88
CA ASP A 217 9.34 -15.33 -12.81
C ASP A 217 9.87 -13.93 -13.20
N GLU A 218 10.37 -13.76 -14.41
CA GLU A 218 10.77 -12.48 -14.97
C GLU A 218 9.59 -11.51 -15.08
N LEU A 219 8.43 -12.01 -15.53
CA LEU A 219 7.22 -11.19 -15.67
C LEU A 219 6.72 -10.72 -14.30
N PHE A 220 6.72 -11.61 -13.30
CA PHE A 220 6.38 -11.26 -11.93
C PHE A 220 7.35 -10.23 -11.35
N SER A 221 8.65 -10.42 -11.53
CA SER A 221 9.68 -9.48 -11.06
C SER A 221 9.48 -8.08 -11.66
N MET A 222 9.32 -7.98 -12.98
CA MET A 222 9.05 -6.70 -13.65
C MET A 222 7.75 -6.05 -13.15
N PHE A 223 6.69 -6.84 -12.92
CA PHE A 223 5.44 -6.34 -12.38
C PHE A 223 5.62 -5.76 -10.97
N ARG A 224 6.36 -6.45 -10.08
CA ARG A 224 6.60 -5.97 -8.72
C ARG A 224 7.49 -4.74 -8.67
N GLU A 225 8.45 -4.63 -9.59
CA GLU A 225 9.34 -3.48 -9.74
C GLU A 225 8.65 -2.21 -10.26
N GLN A 226 7.44 -2.30 -10.83
CA GLN A 226 6.63 -1.12 -11.20
C GLN A 226 6.48 -0.14 -10.02
N ASN A 227 6.37 -0.65 -8.79
CA ASN A 227 6.28 0.17 -7.59
C ASN A 227 7.45 1.16 -7.43
N LEU A 228 8.64 0.83 -7.96
CA LEU A 228 9.80 1.73 -7.94
C LEU A 228 9.57 2.95 -8.84
N VAL A 229 8.99 2.73 -10.01
CA VAL A 229 8.63 3.81 -10.95
C VAL A 229 7.52 4.68 -10.38
N GLU A 230 6.50 4.07 -9.77
CA GLU A 230 5.42 4.82 -9.11
C GLU A 230 5.95 5.66 -7.95
N HIS A 231 6.86 5.10 -7.16
CA HIS A 231 7.52 5.84 -6.08
C HIS A 231 8.32 7.02 -6.62
N ALA A 232 9.13 6.81 -7.67
CA ALA A 232 9.87 7.86 -8.35
C ALA A 232 8.96 8.98 -8.88
N ASN A 233 7.85 8.63 -9.53
CA ASN A 233 6.85 9.58 -10.02
C ASN A 233 6.18 10.36 -8.88
N SER A 234 5.89 9.71 -7.75
CA SER A 234 5.39 10.39 -6.55
C SER A 234 6.41 11.39 -5.98
N GLN A 235 7.70 11.03 -5.97
CA GLN A 235 8.77 11.93 -5.53
C GLN A 235 8.90 13.17 -6.42
N LEU A 236 8.77 13.01 -7.75
CA LEU A 236 8.73 14.12 -8.70
C LEU A 236 7.56 15.07 -8.43
N LYS A 237 6.36 14.53 -8.21
CA LYS A 237 5.16 15.35 -7.98
C LYS A 237 5.16 16.09 -6.64
N GLY A 238 5.70 15.48 -5.58
CA GLY A 238 5.60 16.00 -4.22
C GLY A 238 6.91 16.64 -3.70
N PRO A 239 7.87 15.86 -3.17
CA PRO A 239 9.11 16.35 -2.56
C PRO A 239 9.99 17.26 -3.41
N LEU A 240 10.11 17.00 -4.72
CA LEU A 240 10.81 17.92 -5.63
C LEU A 240 9.96 19.15 -5.97
N ALA A 241 8.65 19.09 -5.68
CA ALA A 241 7.69 20.18 -5.74
C ALA A 241 7.84 21.03 -7.01
N VAL A 242 7.86 20.37 -8.17
CA VAL A 242 7.99 21.04 -9.46
C VAL A 242 6.86 22.06 -9.58
N ARG A 243 7.20 23.34 -9.38
CA ARG A 243 6.24 24.42 -9.59
C ARG A 243 5.79 24.37 -11.05
N PRO A 244 4.50 24.55 -11.35
CA PRO A 244 4.06 24.67 -12.73
C PRO A 244 4.76 25.87 -13.36
N ILE A 245 5.69 25.60 -14.28
CA ILE A 245 6.34 26.60 -15.11
C ILE A 245 5.70 26.48 -16.49
N PHE A 246 5.10 27.57 -16.98
CA PHE A 246 4.58 27.61 -18.33
C PHE A 246 5.77 27.69 -19.30
N LEU A 247 6.06 26.57 -19.96
CA LEU A 247 7.12 26.48 -20.96
C LEU A 247 6.50 26.55 -22.35
N HIS A 248 6.95 27.51 -23.14
CA HIS A 248 6.36 27.82 -24.45
C HIS A 248 7.00 27.03 -25.61
N SER A 249 8.11 26.32 -25.40
CA SER A 249 8.77 25.54 -26.45
C SER A 249 9.07 24.10 -26.02
N PRO A 250 8.98 23.12 -26.96
CA PRO A 250 9.30 21.71 -26.69
C PRO A 250 10.69 21.51 -26.07
N HIS A 251 11.72 22.19 -26.59
CA HIS A 251 13.08 22.08 -26.05
C HIS A 251 13.22 22.53 -24.60
N ARG A 252 12.47 23.56 -24.17
CA ARG A 252 12.47 23.96 -22.77
C ARG A 252 11.80 22.91 -21.89
N VAL A 253 10.75 22.24 -22.39
CA VAL A 253 10.10 21.12 -21.70
C VAL A 253 11.07 19.96 -21.54
N GLU A 254 11.77 19.57 -22.61
CA GLU A 254 12.80 18.51 -22.59
C GLU A 254 13.90 18.82 -21.57
N ALA A 255 14.46 20.04 -21.62
CA ALA A 255 15.49 20.47 -20.68
C ALA A 255 15.01 20.45 -19.22
N LEU A 256 13.77 20.90 -18.96
CA LEU A 256 13.20 20.84 -17.62
C LEU A 256 13.05 19.38 -17.17
N VAL A 257 12.49 18.50 -18.00
CA VAL A 257 12.35 17.07 -17.68
C VAL A 257 13.71 16.44 -17.37
N PHE A 258 14.75 16.75 -18.15
CA PHE A 258 16.10 16.28 -17.91
C PHE A 258 16.66 16.76 -16.55
N LEU A 259 16.52 18.05 -16.23
CA LEU A 259 16.93 18.60 -14.93
C LEU A 259 16.17 17.95 -13.76
N LEU A 260 14.88 17.66 -13.93
CA LEU A 260 14.07 16.95 -12.94
C LEU A 260 14.57 15.52 -12.72
N MET A 261 14.98 14.82 -13.78
CA MET A 261 15.58 13.49 -13.66
C MET A 261 16.91 13.53 -12.89
N ILE A 262 17.75 14.54 -13.13
CA ILE A 262 18.98 14.76 -12.35
C ILE A 262 18.63 15.03 -10.87
N GLY A 263 17.68 15.91 -10.60
CA GLY A 263 17.24 16.22 -9.23
C GLY A 263 16.72 14.98 -8.50
N LEU A 264 15.96 14.13 -9.20
CA LEU A 264 15.45 12.87 -8.67
C LEU A 264 16.57 11.87 -8.39
N MET A 265 17.55 11.78 -9.30
CA MET A 265 18.73 10.93 -9.11
C MET A 265 19.52 11.36 -7.88
N VAL A 266 19.81 12.67 -7.71
CA VAL A 266 20.48 13.21 -6.52
C VAL A 266 19.68 12.90 -5.25
N TYR A 267 18.36 13.09 -5.29
CA TYR A 267 17.47 12.83 -4.16
C TYR A 267 17.53 11.36 -3.71
N PHE A 268 17.45 10.42 -4.64
CA PHE A 268 17.56 8.99 -4.33
C PHE A 268 18.98 8.58 -3.92
N SER A 269 20.01 9.20 -4.49
CA SER A 269 21.40 8.97 -4.08
C SER A 269 21.62 9.36 -2.62
N ILE A 270 21.16 10.53 -2.19
CA ILE A 270 21.23 10.96 -0.77
C ILE A 270 20.54 9.93 0.13
N GLN A 271 19.32 9.53 -0.23
CA GLN A 271 18.56 8.54 0.54
C GLN A 271 19.29 7.19 0.62
N ARG A 272 19.80 6.70 -0.51
CA ARG A 272 20.50 5.42 -0.61
C ARG A 272 21.77 5.43 0.23
N THR A 273 22.61 6.46 0.08
CA THR A 273 23.86 6.62 0.83
C THR A 273 23.58 6.68 2.33
N TYR A 274 22.57 7.44 2.76
CA TYR A 274 22.19 7.52 4.17
C TYR A 274 21.83 6.13 4.74
N ARG A 275 20.97 5.39 4.04
CA ARG A 275 20.51 4.08 4.50
C ARG A 275 21.61 3.03 4.46
N ALA A 276 22.49 3.07 3.47
CA ALA A 276 23.65 2.18 3.36
C ALA A 276 24.60 2.35 4.55
N ASN A 277 24.82 3.60 4.98
CA ASN A 277 25.69 3.94 6.10
C ASN A 277 24.98 3.91 7.47
N THR A 278 23.75 3.39 7.54
CA THR A 278 23.01 3.27 8.81
C THR A 278 23.42 2.00 9.54
N GLU A 279 23.94 2.15 10.75
CA GLU A 279 24.29 1.07 11.69
C GLU A 279 23.11 0.14 11.97
N GLU A 280 23.39 -1.11 12.34
CA GLU A 280 22.38 -2.16 12.48
C GLU A 280 21.45 -1.98 13.69
N GLU A 281 21.98 -1.52 14.81
CA GLU A 281 21.22 -1.25 16.03
C GLU A 281 20.41 0.05 15.94
N ALA A 282 20.57 0.80 14.85
CA ALA A 282 19.84 2.02 14.66
C ALA A 282 18.32 1.75 14.61
N PRO A 283 17.50 2.66 15.17
CA PRO A 283 16.05 2.52 15.12
C PRO A 283 15.54 2.35 13.67
N ILE A 284 14.48 1.55 13.48
CA ILE A 284 13.87 1.28 12.15
C ILE A 284 13.55 2.57 11.37
N LYS A 285 13.25 3.68 12.06
CA LYS A 285 13.02 4.99 11.46
C LYS A 285 14.23 5.51 10.67
N GLU A 286 15.46 5.16 11.05
CA GLU A 286 16.69 5.56 10.36
C GLU A 286 16.89 4.73 9.08
N HIS A 287 16.69 3.42 9.13
CA HIS A 287 16.71 2.57 7.93
C HIS A 287 15.61 2.93 6.92
N ARG A 288 14.52 3.54 7.39
CA ARG A 288 13.40 4.02 6.56
C ARG A 288 13.46 5.51 6.26
N MET A 289 14.56 6.19 6.57
CA MET A 289 14.73 7.62 6.31
C MET A 289 14.53 7.93 4.82
N THR A 290 13.77 8.97 4.48
CA THR A 290 13.57 9.39 3.10
C THR A 290 14.42 10.62 2.76
N GLY A 291 14.74 10.81 1.48
CA GLY A 291 15.42 12.02 1.01
C GLY A 291 14.71 13.30 1.50
N ALA A 292 13.38 13.33 1.48
CA ALA A 292 12.58 14.45 1.97
C ALA A 292 12.84 14.73 3.44
N LYS A 293 12.78 13.72 4.32
CA LYS A 293 13.04 13.92 5.75
C LYS A 293 14.47 14.37 6.03
N ILE A 294 15.42 13.88 5.24
CA ILE A 294 16.81 14.34 5.30
C ILE A 294 16.87 15.82 4.95
N LEU A 295 16.35 16.24 3.80
CA LEU A 295 16.36 17.64 3.35
C LEU A 295 15.57 18.57 4.28
N THR A 296 14.38 18.16 4.75
CA THR A 296 13.57 18.93 5.71
C THR A 296 14.31 19.14 7.04
N SER A 297 15.21 18.24 7.45
CA SER A 297 16.03 18.45 8.65
C SER A 297 16.97 19.66 8.54
N PHE A 298 17.19 20.16 7.33
CA PHE A 298 17.99 21.35 7.02
C PHE A 298 17.15 22.54 6.52
N SER A 299 15.81 22.47 6.50
CA SER A 299 14.98 23.55 5.96
C SER A 299 15.17 24.89 6.68
N ASN A 300 15.51 24.84 7.97
CA ASN A 300 15.73 26.02 8.82
C ASN A 300 17.22 26.28 9.05
N TYR A 301 18.11 25.57 8.36
CA TYR A 301 19.53 25.81 8.45
C TYR A 301 19.88 27.13 7.74
N THR A 302 20.58 28.02 8.45
CA THR A 302 20.82 29.39 7.99
C THR A 302 22.31 29.67 7.82
N LEU A 303 22.64 30.47 6.81
CA LEU A 303 23.95 31.12 6.67
C LEU A 303 23.81 32.58 7.06
N ILE A 304 24.69 33.06 7.94
CA ILE A 304 24.75 34.45 8.37
C ILE A 304 25.63 35.19 7.35
N VAL A 305 25.12 36.28 6.78
CA VAL A 305 25.87 37.10 5.82
C VAL A 305 26.04 38.49 6.38
N GLU A 306 27.28 38.82 6.74
CA GLU A 306 27.66 40.13 7.25
C GLU A 306 28.32 40.96 6.15
N ARG A 307 27.88 42.21 6.00
CA ARG A 307 28.51 43.16 5.07
C ARG A 307 29.55 43.98 5.82
N GLN A 308 30.80 43.85 5.41
CA GLN A 308 31.93 44.61 5.93
C GLN A 308 32.51 45.51 4.84
N LYS A 309 33.37 46.47 5.22
CA LYS A 309 34.04 47.37 4.26
C LYS A 309 34.84 46.62 3.19
N ILE A 310 35.35 45.44 3.54
CA ILE A 310 36.14 44.54 2.69
C ILE A 310 35.32 43.53 1.87
N GLY A 311 33.99 43.49 2.04
CA GLY A 311 33.12 42.57 1.30
C GLY A 311 32.07 41.85 2.15
N ARG A 312 31.60 40.70 1.69
CA ARG A 312 30.62 39.86 2.41
C ARG A 312 31.34 38.73 3.15
N VAL A 313 31.17 38.68 4.46
CA VAL A 313 31.59 37.54 5.29
C VAL A 313 30.40 36.60 5.46
N ILE A 314 30.61 35.31 5.18
CA ILE A 314 29.57 34.29 5.26
C ILE A 314 29.94 33.30 6.35
N THR A 315 29.12 33.23 7.40
CA THR A 315 29.34 32.36 8.56
C THR A 315 28.22 31.33 8.65
N PRO A 316 28.55 30.02 8.75
CA PRO A 316 27.54 28.98 8.93
C PRO A 316 26.97 28.98 10.35
N ALA A 317 25.65 28.86 10.48
CA ALA A 317 25.05 28.63 11.80
C ALA A 317 25.49 27.26 12.38
N ARG A 318 25.43 27.13 13.71
CA ARG A 318 25.77 25.88 14.40
C ARG A 318 24.78 24.78 14.02
N LEU A 319 25.31 23.64 13.57
CA LEU A 319 24.50 22.45 13.30
C LEU A 319 23.88 21.88 14.58
N SER A 320 22.60 21.54 14.51
CA SER A 320 21.93 20.75 15.56
C SER A 320 22.53 19.35 15.64
N GLY A 321 22.32 18.65 16.76
CA GLY A 321 22.77 17.25 16.91
C GLY A 321 22.23 16.34 15.80
N ARG A 322 20.98 16.56 15.39
CA ARG A 322 20.35 15.82 14.29
C ARG A 322 21.01 16.11 12.94
N GLN A 323 21.23 17.38 12.61
CA GLN A 323 21.87 17.78 11.35
C GLN A 323 23.30 17.23 11.25
N ARG A 324 24.06 17.31 12.35
CA ARG A 324 25.42 16.73 12.41
C ARG A 324 25.41 15.22 12.19
N ALA A 325 24.51 14.50 12.87
CA ALA A 325 24.38 13.06 12.68
C ALA A 325 24.04 12.69 11.23
N ILE A 326 23.20 13.49 10.57
CA ILE A 326 22.86 13.27 9.15
C ILE A 326 24.07 13.49 8.24
N LEU A 327 24.80 14.61 8.39
CA LEU A 327 25.99 14.88 7.57
C LEU A 327 27.07 13.83 7.78
N ASN A 328 27.33 13.43 9.03
CA ASN A 328 28.30 12.39 9.35
C ASN A 328 27.94 11.07 8.68
N ARG A 329 26.66 10.68 8.73
CA ARG A 329 26.19 9.44 8.08
C ARG A 329 26.26 9.51 6.56
N LEU A 330 26.00 10.67 5.97
CA LEU A 330 26.20 10.91 4.55
C LEU A 330 27.68 11.04 4.15
N GLN A 331 28.59 11.10 5.14
CA GLN A 331 30.01 11.43 4.94
C GLN A 331 30.21 12.76 4.20
N PHE A 332 29.29 13.71 4.44
CA PHE A 332 29.36 15.04 3.84
C PHE A 332 30.17 15.99 4.74
N PRO A 333 30.96 16.89 4.14
CA PRO A 333 31.65 17.92 4.91
C PRO A 333 30.63 18.83 5.60
N SER A 334 31.02 19.41 6.74
CA SER A 334 30.22 20.43 7.39
C SER A 334 30.10 21.68 6.51
N PRO A 335 29.06 22.52 6.69
CA PRO A 335 28.96 23.79 5.98
C PRO A 335 30.19 24.67 6.21
N ALA A 336 30.77 24.67 7.41
CA ALA A 336 32.02 25.38 7.70
C ALA A 336 33.21 24.88 6.86
N GLN A 337 33.39 23.56 6.78
CA GLN A 337 34.43 22.95 5.93
C GLN A 337 34.20 23.23 4.44
N THR A 338 32.93 23.30 4.02
CA THR A 338 32.58 23.59 2.62
C THR A 338 32.87 25.04 2.28
N LEU A 339 32.52 25.98 3.17
CA LEU A 339 32.76 27.40 2.99
C LEU A 339 34.26 27.72 3.02
N SER A 340 35.03 27.17 3.97
CA SER A 340 36.47 27.41 4.04
C SER A 340 37.25 26.91 2.81
N ARG A 341 36.75 25.89 2.12
CA ARG A 341 37.33 25.40 0.87
C ARG A 341 36.99 26.27 -0.34
N ARG A 342 35.93 27.07 -0.27
CA ARG A 342 35.39 27.83 -1.42
C ARG A 342 35.55 29.34 -1.30
N LEU A 343 35.72 29.85 -0.09
CA LEU A 343 35.84 31.27 0.21
C LEU A 343 37.21 31.55 0.82
N ASN A 344 37.73 32.74 0.54
CA ASN A 344 38.96 33.22 1.14
C ASN A 344 38.77 33.39 2.66
N PRO A 345 39.84 33.18 3.46
CA PRO A 345 39.79 33.45 4.89
C PRO A 345 39.43 34.92 5.15
N VAL A 346 38.72 35.17 6.25
CA VAL A 346 38.45 36.53 6.71
C VAL A 346 39.80 37.16 7.09
N PRO A 347 40.16 38.33 6.56
CA PRO A 347 41.38 39.02 6.96
C PRO A 347 41.36 39.29 8.47
N GLU A 348 42.48 39.04 9.15
CA GLU A 348 42.63 39.47 10.54
C GLU A 348 42.59 41.02 10.60
N PRO A 349 41.99 41.59 11.65
CA PRO A 349 41.78 43.04 11.77
C PRO A 349 43.06 43.87 11.81
#